data_AF-A0A1B1N9B8-F1
#
_entry.id   AF-A0A1B1N9B8-F1
#
_cell.length_a   1.000
_cell.length_b   1.000
_cell.length_c   1.000
_cell.angle_alpha   90.00
_cell.angle_beta   90.00
_cell.angle_gamma   90.00
#
_symmetry.space_group_name_H-M   'P 1'
#
loop_
_entity.id
_entity.type
_entity.pdbx_description
1 polymer ?
#
loop_
_entity_poly.entity_id
_entity_poly.type
_entity_poly.pdbx_seq_one_letter_code
_entity_poly.pdbx_strand_id
1 'polypeptide(L)'
;MFLRLLPLLVIALVLAIWLLGTGRRGQPQTVAHGPPPTTTTRHDEAVAAAREQLQHAQAAHARAVEAAQDRLTDAGLDRSVCTLGDLELCRMSVLASGQRRWLTPDTTFAMEVVGEPRWGTVPAEEGLRITPEDDRVVRVRVSDPGWAETARLPIAQEDDARSFVAAGTSAVRTLAQARAARQSRIEVALEELRVAREDTEQLDLARMTLEDLEGAGPLRRDLPAPPERDDDDRDDDGR
;
A
#
# COMPACT_ATOMS: atom_id res chain seq x y z
N MET A 1 4.50 22.88 21.68
CA MET A 1 3.23 23.50 22.12
C MET A 1 2.20 23.67 20.99
N PHE A 2 2.61 23.70 19.71
CA PHE A 2 1.72 23.89 18.55
C PHE A 2 0.88 22.66 18.14
N LEU A 3 1.21 21.44 18.60
CA LEU A 3 0.53 20.21 18.16
C LEU A 3 -0.88 20.02 18.74
N ARG A 4 -1.27 20.79 19.77
CA ARG A 4 -2.61 20.69 20.41
C ARG A 4 -3.66 21.62 19.80
N LEU A 5 -3.29 22.52 18.91
CA LEU A 5 -4.21 23.49 18.27
C LEU A 5 -4.79 22.98 16.95
N LEU A 6 -4.17 21.99 16.32
CA LEU A 6 -4.63 21.39 15.06
C LEU A 6 -6.06 20.81 15.12
N PRO A 7 -6.47 20.04 16.15
CA PRO A 7 -7.82 19.48 16.18
C PRO A 7 -8.92 20.54 16.37
N LEU A 8 -8.63 21.62 17.11
CA LEU A 8 -9.56 22.74 17.27
C LEU A 8 -9.79 23.50 15.97
N LEU A 9 -8.77 23.63 15.13
CA LEU A 9 -8.85 24.32 13.84
C LEU A 9 -9.70 23.52 12.84
N VAL A 10 -9.58 22.19 12.83
CA VAL A 10 -10.41 21.31 11.99
C VAL A 10 -11.88 21.38 12.40
N ILE A 11 -12.17 21.37 13.71
CA ILE A 11 -13.55 21.48 14.22
C ILE A 11 -14.15 22.85 13.86
N ALA A 12 -13.39 23.94 13.99
CA ALA A 12 -13.85 25.27 13.61
C ALA A 12 -14.13 25.39 12.10
N LEU A 13 -13.32 24.74 11.26
CA LEU A 13 -13.51 24.73 9.81
C LEU A 13 -14.79 23.98 9.42
N VAL A 14 -15.06 22.81 10.04
CA VAL A 14 -16.28 22.03 9.78
C VAL A 14 -17.53 22.79 10.22
N LEU A 15 -17.47 23.49 11.36
CA LEU A 15 -18.56 24.35 11.84
C LEU A 15 -18.83 25.53 10.90
N ALA A 16 -17.78 26.16 10.37
CA ALA A 16 -17.91 27.25 9.40
C ALA A 16 -18.54 26.78 8.08
N ILE A 17 -18.14 25.62 7.56
CA ILE A 17 -18.71 25.03 6.34
C ILE A 17 -20.19 24.68 6.55
N TRP A 18 -20.54 24.16 7.73
CA TRP A 18 -21.92 23.81 8.08
C TRP A 18 -22.82 25.05 8.25
N LEU A 19 -22.29 26.13 8.85
CA LEU A 19 -22.99 27.41 8.97
C LEU A 19 -23.17 28.12 7.62
N LEU A 20 -22.20 28.02 6.70
CA LEU A 20 -22.36 28.54 5.34
C LEU A 20 -23.36 27.72 4.51
N GLY A 21 -23.51 26.42 4.76
CA GLY A 21 -24.45 25.54 4.05
C GLY A 21 -25.92 25.77 4.41
N THR A 22 -26.22 26.31 5.59
CA THR A 22 -27.59 26.44 6.11
C THR A 22 -28.26 27.80 5.83
N GLY A 23 -27.52 28.79 5.32
CA GLY A 23 -27.99 30.16 5.11
C GLY A 23 -28.71 30.47 3.79
N ARG A 24 -28.84 29.53 2.85
CA ARG A 24 -29.55 29.76 1.56
C ARG A 24 -30.97 29.19 1.58
N ARG A 25 -31.87 29.83 2.32
CA ARG A 25 -33.33 29.68 2.11
C ARG A 25 -34.00 31.04 2.17
N GLY A 26 -34.70 31.38 1.08
CA GLY A 26 -35.73 32.41 1.06
C GLY A 26 -35.43 33.63 0.21
N GLN A 27 -35.36 33.47 -1.12
CA GLN A 27 -35.67 34.56 -2.03
C GLN A 27 -36.94 34.16 -2.79
N PRO A 28 -38.07 34.87 -2.63
CA PRO A 28 -39.28 34.58 -3.38
C PRO A 28 -39.04 34.90 -4.86
N GLN A 29 -38.98 33.86 -5.69
CA GLN A 29 -38.94 34.03 -7.14
C GLN A 29 -40.31 34.52 -7.61
N THR A 30 -40.31 35.71 -8.17
CA THR A 30 -41.38 36.26 -9.00
C THR A 30 -41.58 35.29 -10.17
N VAL A 31 -42.72 34.60 -10.20
CA VAL A 31 -43.07 33.66 -11.26
C VAL A 31 -43.39 34.47 -12.53
N ALA A 32 -42.39 34.62 -13.40
CA ALA A 32 -42.62 35.00 -14.78
C ALA A 32 -43.25 33.79 -15.49
N HIS A 33 -44.56 33.87 -15.78
CA HIS A 33 -45.27 32.90 -16.60
C HIS A 33 -44.77 32.95 -18.05
N GLY A 34 -43.66 32.25 -18.32
CA GLY A 34 -43.36 31.75 -19.65
C GLY A 34 -44.28 30.57 -20.01
N PRO A 35 -44.46 30.26 -21.30
CA PRO A 35 -45.25 29.11 -21.73
C PRO A 35 -44.69 27.81 -21.12
N PRO A 36 -45.55 26.83 -20.77
CA PRO A 36 -45.12 25.59 -20.15
C PRO A 36 -44.11 24.87 -21.06
N PRO A 37 -42.98 24.40 -20.51
CA PRO A 37 -42.02 23.64 -21.31
C PRO A 37 -42.74 22.41 -21.87
N THR A 38 -42.61 22.20 -23.18
CA THR A 38 -43.09 21.00 -23.83
C THR A 38 -42.41 19.77 -23.21
N THR A 39 -43.10 18.63 -23.17
CA THR A 39 -42.57 17.37 -22.60
C THR A 39 -41.20 16.98 -23.14
N THR A 40 -40.90 17.36 -24.39
CA THR A 40 -39.61 17.18 -25.06
C THR A 40 -38.47 17.95 -24.37
N THR A 41 -38.70 19.20 -23.96
CA THR A 41 -37.68 20.05 -23.32
C THR A 41 -37.21 19.47 -21.98
N ARG A 42 -38.13 18.95 -21.17
CA ARG A 42 -37.79 18.31 -19.88
C ARG A 42 -37.03 17.00 -20.05
N HIS A 43 -37.34 16.25 -21.10
CA HIS A 43 -36.66 15.01 -21.44
C HIS A 43 -35.22 15.28 -21.89
N ASP A 44 -35.03 16.27 -22.79
CA ASP A 44 -33.71 16.66 -23.27
C ASP A 44 -32.82 17.17 -22.12
N GLU A 45 -33.39 17.95 -21.19
CA GLU A 45 -32.71 18.38 -19.96
C GLU A 45 -32.29 17.20 -19.06
N ALA A 46 -33.17 16.20 -18.90
CA ALA A 46 -32.88 15.01 -18.11
C ALA A 46 -31.77 14.14 -18.74
N VAL A 47 -31.81 13.94 -20.06
CA VAL A 47 -30.76 13.22 -20.80
C VAL A 47 -29.43 13.97 -20.71
N ALA A 48 -29.43 15.29 -20.83
CA ALA A 48 -28.21 16.09 -20.67
C ALA A 48 -27.60 15.94 -19.26
N ALA A 49 -28.43 16.00 -18.21
CA ALA A 49 -27.98 15.79 -16.83
C ALA A 49 -27.44 14.38 -16.59
N ALA A 50 -28.08 13.34 -17.15
CA ALA A 50 -27.61 11.96 -17.04
C ALA A 50 -26.26 11.74 -17.74
N ARG A 51 -26.04 12.37 -18.90
CA ARG A 51 -24.73 12.34 -19.58
C ARG A 51 -23.64 13.02 -18.75
N GLU A 52 -23.95 14.16 -18.14
CA GLU A 52 -23.02 14.84 -17.22
C GLU A 52 -22.69 13.95 -16.01
N GLN A 53 -23.69 13.30 -15.42
CA GLN A 53 -23.50 12.36 -14.31
C GLN A 53 -22.63 11.16 -14.71
N LEU A 54 -22.83 10.59 -15.90
CA LEU A 54 -21.98 9.52 -16.43
C LEU A 54 -20.54 9.97 -16.63
N GLN A 55 -20.33 11.17 -17.19
CA GLN A 55 -18.98 11.75 -17.33
C GLN A 55 -18.30 11.96 -15.98
N HIS A 56 -19.03 12.46 -14.98
CA HIS A 56 -18.51 12.61 -13.63
C HIS A 56 -18.15 11.27 -12.98
N ALA A 57 -18.98 10.23 -13.15
CA ALA A 57 -18.69 8.89 -12.67
C ALA A 57 -17.44 8.30 -13.35
N GLN A 58 -17.28 8.48 -14.67
CA GLN A 58 -16.08 8.09 -15.42
C GLN A 58 -14.82 8.79 -14.93
N ALA A 59 -14.89 10.11 -14.74
CA ALA A 59 -13.77 10.87 -14.20
C ALA A 59 -13.44 10.49 -12.75
N ALA A 60 -14.44 10.17 -11.93
CA ALA A 60 -14.22 9.70 -10.55
C ALA A 60 -13.53 8.34 -10.51
N HIS A 61 -14.04 7.37 -11.28
CA HIS A 61 -13.45 6.04 -11.38
C HIS A 61 -12.01 6.09 -11.93
N ALA A 62 -11.77 6.85 -13.00
CA ALA A 62 -10.42 7.01 -13.56
C ALA A 62 -9.43 7.56 -12.53
N ARG A 63 -9.82 8.58 -11.75
CA ARG A 63 -9.00 9.14 -10.67
C ARG A 63 -8.74 8.15 -9.55
N ALA A 64 -9.73 7.32 -9.20
CA ALA A 64 -9.57 6.29 -8.17
C ALA A 64 -8.54 5.23 -8.60
N VAL A 65 -8.62 4.78 -9.86
CA VAL A 65 -7.65 3.83 -10.43
C VAL A 65 -6.25 4.44 -10.50
N GLU A 66 -6.12 5.68 -10.98
CA GLU A 66 -4.84 6.39 -11.04
C GLU A 66 -4.21 6.54 -9.66
N ALA A 67 -4.98 6.99 -8.66
CA ALA A 67 -4.49 7.10 -7.29
C ALA A 67 -4.04 5.75 -6.69
N ALA A 68 -4.71 4.64 -7.05
CA ALA A 68 -4.29 3.31 -6.61
C ALA A 68 -3.00 2.85 -7.33
N GLN A 69 -2.82 3.20 -8.61
CA GLN A 69 -1.57 2.95 -9.34
C GLN A 69 -0.38 3.73 -8.76
N ASP A 70 -0.60 4.97 -8.34
CA ASP A 70 0.41 5.78 -7.68
C ASP A 70 0.83 5.16 -6.34
N ARG A 71 -0.14 4.72 -5.52
CA ARG A 71 0.15 4.00 -4.26
C ARG A 71 0.91 2.71 -4.49
N LEU A 72 0.61 1.97 -5.54
CA LEU A 72 1.35 0.76 -5.92
C LEU A 72 2.80 1.10 -6.29
N THR A 73 3.00 2.16 -7.04
CA THR A 73 4.33 2.67 -7.39
C THR A 73 5.11 3.04 -6.14
N ASP A 74 4.50 3.81 -5.23
CA ASP A 74 5.08 4.23 -3.95
C ASP A 74 5.36 3.07 -2.99
N ALA A 75 4.49 2.06 -2.96
CA ALA A 75 4.69 0.84 -2.19
C ALA A 75 5.92 0.05 -2.70
N GLY A 76 6.13 0.10 -4.02
CA GLY A 76 7.30 -0.46 -4.70
C GLY A 76 8.61 0.25 -4.40
N LEU A 77 8.59 1.47 -3.85
CA LEU A 77 9.80 2.19 -3.48
C LEU A 77 10.39 1.67 -2.16
N ASP A 78 11.70 1.39 -2.17
CA ASP A 78 12.50 1.21 -0.97
C ASP A 78 12.68 2.59 -0.34
N ARG A 79 11.83 2.94 0.64
CA ARG A 79 12.02 4.18 1.40
C ARG A 79 13.36 4.08 2.13
N SER A 80 14.20 5.09 1.98
CA SER A 80 15.50 5.22 2.65
C SER A 80 15.38 4.87 4.14
N VAL A 81 16.31 4.05 4.64
CA VAL A 81 16.25 3.55 6.03
C VAL A 81 16.54 4.66 7.03
N CYS A 82 17.41 5.59 6.67
CA CYS A 82 17.76 6.76 7.48
C CYS A 82 18.37 7.85 6.59
N THR A 83 18.11 9.12 6.90
CA THR A 83 18.73 10.28 6.23
C THR A 83 19.38 11.18 7.28
N LEU A 84 20.65 11.54 7.10
CA LEU A 84 21.42 12.40 7.99
C LEU A 84 22.12 13.52 7.19
N GLY A 85 21.51 14.70 7.12
CA GLY A 85 21.94 15.76 6.21
C GLY A 85 21.79 15.29 4.76
N ASP A 86 22.87 15.35 3.98
CA ASP A 86 22.92 14.85 2.59
C ASP A 86 23.20 13.34 2.50
N LEU A 87 23.35 12.64 3.63
CA LEU A 87 23.66 11.21 3.67
C LEU A 87 22.38 10.38 3.73
N GLU A 88 22.14 9.57 2.71
CA GLU A 88 21.07 8.55 2.70
C GLU A 88 21.64 7.16 2.99
N LEU A 89 21.10 6.50 4.02
CA LEU A 89 21.41 5.13 4.36
C LEU A 89 20.54 4.18 3.51
N CYS A 90 21.14 3.66 2.44
CA CYS A 90 20.55 2.70 1.51
C CYS A 90 21.47 1.48 1.34
N ARG A 91 20.90 0.26 1.33
CA ARG A 91 21.54 -1.09 1.18
C ARG A 91 22.82 -1.32 2.00
N MET A 92 22.83 -2.36 2.84
CA MET A 92 24.03 -2.73 3.58
C MET A 92 25.02 -3.45 2.66
N SER A 93 26.30 -3.04 2.70
CA SER A 93 27.38 -3.67 1.94
C SER A 93 28.50 -4.09 2.88
N VAL A 94 29.20 -5.17 2.56
CA VAL A 94 30.40 -5.64 3.26
C VAL A 94 31.60 -5.57 2.32
N LEU A 95 32.79 -5.30 2.86
CA LEU A 95 34.04 -5.37 2.11
C LEU A 95 34.64 -6.76 2.29
N ALA A 96 34.76 -7.52 1.20
CA ALA A 96 35.30 -8.87 1.18
C ALA A 96 36.44 -8.93 0.14
N SER A 97 37.65 -9.31 0.57
CA SER A 97 38.84 -9.36 -0.30
C SER A 97 39.05 -8.11 -1.16
N GLY A 98 38.87 -6.93 -0.55
CA GLY A 98 39.00 -5.63 -1.23
C GLY A 98 37.84 -5.25 -2.16
N GLN A 99 36.85 -6.12 -2.32
CA GLN A 99 35.67 -5.89 -3.14
C GLN A 99 34.43 -5.60 -2.28
N ARG A 100 33.71 -4.52 -2.58
CA ARG A 100 32.43 -4.23 -1.95
C ARG A 100 31.36 -5.19 -2.49
N ARG A 101 30.69 -5.90 -1.58
CA ARG A 101 29.60 -6.85 -1.87
C ARG A 101 28.33 -6.36 -1.18
N TRP A 102 27.21 -6.35 -1.90
CA TRP A 102 25.91 -6.03 -1.32
C TRP A 102 25.40 -7.23 -0.53
N LEU A 103 24.85 -6.96 0.66
CA LEU A 103 24.16 -7.98 1.43
C LEU A 103 22.77 -8.21 0.83
N THR A 104 22.34 -9.46 0.86
CA THR A 104 20.96 -9.86 0.55
C THR A 104 20.33 -10.46 1.82
N PRO A 105 19.00 -10.64 1.87
CA PRO A 105 18.35 -11.38 2.95
C PRO A 105 18.87 -12.81 3.12
N ASP A 106 19.49 -13.38 2.08
CA ASP A 106 20.02 -14.73 2.06
C ASP A 106 21.51 -14.78 2.48
N THR A 107 22.13 -13.64 2.76
CA THR A 107 23.51 -13.60 3.22
C THR A 107 23.62 -14.16 4.65
N THR A 108 24.54 -15.08 4.88
CA THR A 108 24.78 -15.72 6.17
C THR A 108 26.17 -15.38 6.70
N PHE A 109 26.27 -15.16 8.00
CA PHE A 109 27.52 -14.97 8.73
C PHE A 109 27.72 -16.13 9.70
N ALA A 110 28.84 -16.82 9.62
CA ALA A 110 29.18 -17.95 10.49
C ALA A 110 30.59 -17.77 11.07
N MET A 111 30.78 -18.25 12.30
CA MET A 111 32.07 -18.28 12.98
C MET A 111 32.32 -19.69 13.51
N GLU A 112 33.54 -20.19 13.31
CA GLU A 112 34.03 -21.42 13.92
C GLU A 112 35.40 -21.16 14.56
N VAL A 113 35.66 -21.75 15.73
CA VAL A 113 36.99 -21.77 16.35
C VAL A 113 37.56 -23.16 16.15
N VAL A 114 38.75 -23.25 15.55
CA VAL A 114 39.39 -24.52 15.18
C VAL A 114 40.73 -24.64 15.89
N GLY A 115 40.97 -25.81 16.48
CA GLY A 115 42.18 -26.14 17.23
C GLY A 115 41.87 -26.47 18.69
N GLU A 116 42.91 -26.83 19.44
CA GLU A 116 42.82 -27.16 20.86
C GLU A 116 43.72 -26.19 21.64
N PRO A 117 43.30 -25.71 22.82
CA PRO A 117 44.15 -24.86 23.64
C PRO A 117 45.39 -25.64 24.09
N ARG A 118 46.59 -25.10 23.83
CA ARG A 118 47.86 -25.67 24.29
C ARG A 118 48.52 -24.78 25.33
N TRP A 119 49.27 -25.44 26.22
CA TRP A 119 50.02 -24.79 27.30
C TRP A 119 51.47 -25.22 27.18
N GLY A 120 52.36 -24.24 27.04
CA GLY A 120 53.80 -24.44 27.07
C GLY A 120 54.36 -24.20 28.47
N THR A 121 55.55 -24.72 28.74
CA THR A 121 56.33 -24.40 29.94
C THR A 121 57.62 -23.70 29.54
N VAL A 122 57.85 -22.51 30.08
CA VAL A 122 59.07 -21.73 29.86
C VAL A 122 59.84 -21.52 31.17
N PRO A 123 61.18 -21.47 31.13
CA PRO A 123 62.00 -21.15 32.31
C PRO A 123 61.70 -19.74 32.85
N ALA A 124 61.62 -19.60 34.17
CA ALA A 124 61.51 -18.33 34.88
C ALA A 124 62.61 -18.22 35.95
N GLU A 125 62.79 -17.04 36.57
CA GLU A 125 63.81 -16.81 37.61
C GLU A 125 63.70 -17.81 38.78
N GLU A 126 62.49 -18.26 39.09
CA GLU A 126 62.21 -19.34 40.03
C GLU A 126 61.37 -20.43 39.36
N GLY A 127 62.02 -21.38 38.67
CA GLY A 127 61.39 -22.61 38.18
C GLY A 127 60.78 -22.51 36.78
N LEU A 128 59.65 -23.20 36.57
CA LEU A 128 58.92 -23.25 35.30
C LEU A 128 57.64 -22.42 35.38
N ARG A 129 57.42 -21.54 34.41
CA ARG A 129 56.16 -20.82 34.22
C ARG A 129 55.36 -21.51 33.12
N ILE A 130 54.08 -21.77 33.38
CA ILE A 130 53.13 -22.20 32.36
C ILE A 130 52.71 -20.96 31.56
N THR A 131 52.88 -21.00 30.24
CA THR A 131 52.42 -19.96 29.33
C THR A 131 51.38 -20.52 28.37
N PRO A 132 50.27 -19.80 28.11
CA PRO A 132 49.35 -20.20 27.07
C PRO A 132 50.04 -20.11 25.70
N GLU A 133 50.08 -21.23 24.98
CA GLU A 133 50.46 -21.32 23.57
C GLU A 133 49.19 -21.64 22.78
N ASP A 134 48.28 -20.67 22.71
CA ASP A 134 47.00 -20.88 22.07
C ASP A 134 47.13 -20.68 20.55
N ASP A 135 47.26 -21.79 19.82
CA ASP A 135 47.36 -21.82 18.36
C ASP A 135 45.99 -21.95 17.66
N ARG A 136 44.89 -21.79 18.41
CA ARG A 136 43.55 -21.80 17.84
C ARG A 136 43.38 -20.69 16.80
N VAL A 137 42.59 -21.00 15.79
CA VAL A 137 42.27 -20.09 14.68
C VAL A 137 40.77 -19.88 14.63
N VAL A 138 40.36 -18.62 14.58
CA VAL A 138 38.97 -18.24 14.35
C VAL A 138 38.77 -18.15 12.85
N ARG A 139 37.76 -18.84 12.33
CA ARG A 139 37.36 -18.73 10.93
C ARG A 139 36.00 -18.07 10.87
N VAL A 140 35.93 -16.98 10.14
CA VAL A 140 34.68 -16.27 9.87
C VAL A 140 34.32 -16.50 8.41
N ARG A 141 33.13 -17.02 8.15
CA ARG A 141 32.59 -17.23 6.81
C ARG A 141 31.42 -16.30 6.58
N VAL A 142 31.44 -15.60 5.45
CA VAL A 142 30.29 -14.85 4.93
C VAL A 142 29.91 -15.47 3.60
N SER A 143 28.64 -15.84 3.44
CA SER A 143 28.17 -16.47 2.20
C SER A 143 26.82 -15.97 1.77
N ASP A 144 26.62 -15.93 0.47
CA ASP A 144 25.42 -15.50 -0.24
C ASP A 144 25.26 -16.42 -1.48
N PRO A 145 24.08 -16.57 -2.11
CA PRO A 145 23.91 -17.50 -3.23
C PRO A 145 24.90 -17.31 -4.39
N GLY A 146 25.45 -16.11 -4.57
CA GLY A 146 26.42 -15.80 -5.64
C GLY A 146 27.89 -15.74 -5.22
N TRP A 147 28.21 -15.78 -3.92
CA TRP A 147 29.59 -15.64 -3.45
C TRP A 147 29.79 -16.14 -2.02
N ALA A 148 31.01 -16.54 -1.68
CA ALA A 148 31.38 -16.85 -0.32
C ALA A 148 32.83 -16.43 -0.05
N GLU A 149 33.06 -15.92 1.16
CA GLU A 149 34.35 -15.45 1.63
C GLU A 149 34.65 -16.12 2.98
N THR A 150 35.92 -16.42 3.25
CA THR A 150 36.35 -16.95 4.54
C THR A 150 37.62 -16.24 5.00
N ALA A 151 37.56 -15.63 6.18
CA ALA A 151 38.71 -15.02 6.85
C ALA A 151 39.22 -15.96 7.95
N ARG A 152 40.54 -16.04 8.08
CA ARG A 152 41.22 -16.73 9.19
C ARG A 152 41.88 -15.68 10.08
N LEU A 153 41.55 -15.71 11.36
CA LEU A 153 41.97 -14.72 12.35
C LEU A 153 42.63 -15.45 13.53
N PRO A 154 43.61 -14.83 14.20
CA PRO A 154 44.18 -15.37 15.43
C PRO A 154 43.12 -15.41 16.55
N ILE A 155 43.25 -16.35 17.50
CA ILE A 155 42.33 -16.47 18.65
C ILE A 155 42.19 -15.17 19.47
N ALA A 156 43.21 -14.33 19.49
CA ALA A 156 43.16 -13.01 20.12
C ALA A 156 42.08 -12.07 19.56
N GLN A 157 41.55 -12.35 18.36
CA GLN A 157 40.49 -11.58 17.70
C GLN A 157 39.11 -12.28 17.77
N GLU A 158 38.93 -13.28 18.65
CA GLU A 158 37.65 -13.99 18.77
C GLU A 158 36.47 -13.06 19.09
N ASP A 159 36.64 -12.13 20.02
CA ASP A 159 35.56 -11.21 20.42
C ASP A 159 35.21 -10.22 19.31
N ASP A 160 36.20 -9.76 18.54
CA ASP A 160 35.99 -8.91 17.36
C ASP A 160 35.26 -9.68 16.26
N ALA A 161 35.66 -10.93 16.00
CA ALA A 161 35.01 -11.82 15.04
C ALA A 161 33.56 -12.11 15.43
N ARG A 162 33.30 -12.35 16.72
CA ARG A 162 31.96 -12.58 17.27
C ARG A 162 31.08 -11.33 17.11
N SER A 163 31.63 -10.16 17.43
CA SER A 163 30.95 -8.87 17.27
C SER A 163 30.62 -8.58 15.81
N PHE A 164 31.55 -8.87 14.90
CA PHE A 164 31.35 -8.76 13.46
C PHE A 164 30.22 -9.67 12.96
N VAL A 165 30.22 -10.95 13.34
CA VAL A 165 29.16 -11.90 12.95
C VAL A 165 27.80 -11.50 13.52
N ALA A 166 27.74 -11.02 14.77
CA ALA A 166 26.51 -10.52 15.38
C ALA A 166 25.97 -9.29 14.63
N ALA A 167 26.83 -8.32 14.31
CA ALA A 167 26.47 -7.13 13.55
C ALA A 167 25.99 -7.49 12.13
N GLY A 168 26.70 -8.36 11.42
CA GLY A 168 26.30 -8.86 10.09
C GLY A 168 24.98 -9.62 10.10
N THR A 169 24.75 -10.45 11.11
CA THR A 169 23.47 -11.17 11.27
C THR A 169 22.31 -10.21 11.56
N SER A 170 22.54 -9.19 12.38
CA SER A 170 21.56 -8.13 12.65
C SER A 170 21.22 -7.34 11.39
N ALA A 171 22.25 -6.98 10.61
CA ALA A 171 22.14 -6.30 9.32
C ALA A 171 21.22 -7.04 8.34
N VAL A 172 21.48 -8.34 8.14
CA VAL A 172 20.69 -9.19 7.24
C VAL A 172 19.25 -9.32 7.71
N ARG A 173 19.03 -9.47 9.01
CA ARG A 173 17.67 -9.54 9.59
C ARG A 173 16.88 -8.28 9.33
N THR A 174 17.48 -7.11 9.54
CA THR A 174 16.86 -5.81 9.25
C THR A 174 16.52 -5.69 7.77
N LEU A 175 17.41 -6.14 6.88
CA LEU A 175 17.16 -6.17 5.44
C LEU A 175 15.98 -7.09 5.08
N ALA A 176 15.92 -8.28 5.68
CA ALA A 176 14.82 -9.23 5.48
C ALA A 176 13.48 -8.63 5.96
N GLN A 177 13.47 -7.98 7.13
CA GLN A 177 12.30 -7.28 7.65
C GLN A 177 11.85 -6.13 6.73
N ALA A 178 12.78 -5.32 6.25
CA ALA A 178 12.48 -4.24 5.31
C ALA A 178 11.89 -4.78 4.00
N ARG A 179 12.44 -5.89 3.47
CA ARG A 179 11.92 -6.56 2.28
C ARG A 179 10.50 -7.11 2.50
N ALA A 180 10.26 -7.75 3.65
CA ALA A 180 8.94 -8.25 4.00
C ALA A 180 7.91 -7.11 4.15
N ALA A 181 8.31 -6.01 4.80
CA ALA A 181 7.47 -4.82 4.94
C ALA A 181 7.14 -4.19 3.57
N ARG A 182 8.13 -4.10 2.66
CA ARG A 182 7.89 -3.67 1.28
C ARG A 182 6.92 -4.60 0.55
N GLN A 183 7.14 -5.91 0.64
CA GLN A 183 6.28 -6.90 0.00
C GLN A 183 4.83 -6.78 0.47
N SER A 184 4.62 -6.64 1.78
CA SER A 184 3.30 -6.42 2.36
C SER A 184 2.64 -5.13 1.86
N ARG A 185 3.39 -4.02 1.75
CA ARG A 185 2.86 -2.77 1.17
C ARG A 185 2.44 -2.95 -0.29
N ILE A 186 3.22 -3.68 -1.08
CA ILE A 186 2.91 -3.97 -2.49
C ILE A 186 1.63 -4.81 -2.59
N GLU A 187 1.49 -5.84 -1.76
CA GLU A 187 0.29 -6.70 -1.74
C GLU A 187 -0.97 -5.90 -1.40
N VAL A 188 -0.91 -5.04 -0.38
CA VAL A 188 -2.01 -4.15 -0.03
C VAL A 188 -2.34 -3.21 -1.19
N ALA A 189 -1.34 -2.59 -1.82
CA ALA A 189 -1.58 -1.66 -2.93
C ALA A 189 -2.10 -2.34 -4.19
N LEU A 190 -1.71 -3.60 -4.46
CA LEU A 190 -2.27 -4.41 -5.54
C LEU A 190 -3.75 -4.71 -5.28
N GLU A 191 -4.10 -5.02 -4.05
CA GLU A 191 -5.50 -5.26 -3.67
C GLU A 191 -6.33 -3.97 -3.77
N GLU A 192 -5.80 -2.83 -3.33
CA GLU A 192 -6.45 -1.53 -3.52
C GLU A 192 -6.68 -1.22 -5.01
N LEU A 193 -5.70 -1.50 -5.87
CA LEU A 193 -5.84 -1.32 -7.32
C LEU A 193 -6.89 -2.27 -7.92
N ARG A 194 -6.95 -3.52 -7.44
CA ARG A 194 -7.97 -4.49 -7.86
C ARG A 194 -9.36 -3.98 -7.51
N VAL A 195 -9.57 -3.59 -6.25
CA VAL A 195 -10.84 -3.03 -5.77
C VAL A 195 -11.22 -1.78 -6.56
N ALA A 196 -10.29 -0.83 -6.77
CA ALA A 196 -10.58 0.39 -7.52
C ALA A 196 -11.00 0.13 -8.98
N ARG A 197 -10.48 -0.94 -9.60
CA ARG A 197 -10.87 -1.34 -10.97
C ARG A 197 -12.21 -2.05 -11.02
N GLU A 198 -12.54 -2.81 -9.98
CA GLU A 198 -13.82 -3.52 -9.89
C GLU A 198 -14.96 -2.61 -9.42
N ASP A 199 -14.65 -1.54 -8.68
CA ASP A 199 -15.61 -0.53 -8.22
C ASP A 199 -16.18 0.29 -9.38
N THR A 200 -17.19 -0.31 -10.00
CA THR A 200 -17.91 0.17 -11.17
C THR A 200 -19.37 0.48 -10.86
N GLU A 201 -19.80 0.35 -9.59
CA GLU A 201 -21.22 0.51 -9.20
C GLU A 201 -21.79 1.88 -9.60
N GLN A 202 -21.03 2.96 -9.38
CA GLN A 202 -21.47 4.31 -9.76
C GLN A 202 -21.49 4.52 -11.28
N LEU A 203 -20.59 3.85 -12.01
CA LEU A 203 -20.57 3.88 -13.47
C LEU A 203 -21.78 3.16 -14.05
N ASP A 204 -22.07 1.96 -13.53
CA ASP A 204 -23.18 1.14 -13.96
C ASP A 204 -24.52 1.80 -13.65
N LEU A 205 -24.67 2.41 -12.47
CA LEU A 205 -25.86 3.17 -12.12
C LEU A 205 -26.06 4.39 -13.04
N ALA A 206 -25.00 5.13 -13.35
CA ALA A 206 -25.09 6.27 -14.25
C ALA A 206 -25.38 5.84 -15.70
N ARG A 207 -24.83 4.71 -16.16
CA ARG A 207 -25.11 4.13 -17.48
C ARG A 207 -26.56 3.67 -17.58
N MET A 208 -27.05 2.92 -16.60
CA MET A 208 -28.43 2.44 -16.54
C MET A 208 -29.42 3.61 -16.55
N THR A 209 -29.15 4.67 -15.77
CA THR A 209 -29.97 5.89 -15.76
C THR A 209 -30.03 6.55 -17.13
N LEU A 210 -28.91 6.59 -17.86
CA LEU A 210 -28.87 7.13 -19.21
C LEU A 210 -29.62 6.23 -20.21
N GLU A 211 -29.45 4.92 -20.13
CA GLU A 211 -30.13 3.93 -20.98
C GLU A 211 -31.66 3.96 -20.80
N ASP A 212 -32.13 4.10 -19.56
CA ASP A 212 -33.55 4.24 -19.22
C ASP A 212 -34.15 5.53 -19.83
N LEU A 213 -33.40 6.62 -19.78
CA LEU A 213 -33.82 7.92 -20.33
C LEU A 213 -33.75 7.95 -21.86
N GLU A 214 -32.74 7.36 -22.49
CA GLU A 214 -32.62 7.29 -23.95
C GLU A 214 -33.57 6.25 -24.58
N GLY A 215 -34.31 5.50 -23.75
CA GLY A 215 -35.28 4.50 -24.21
C GLY A 215 -34.62 3.22 -24.75
N ALA A 216 -33.38 2.95 -24.33
CA ALA A 216 -32.61 1.77 -24.70
C ALA A 216 -32.78 0.59 -23.71
N GLY A 217 -33.68 0.70 -22.73
CA GLY A 217 -34.14 -0.44 -21.91
C GLY A 217 -34.95 -1.46 -22.73
N PRO A 218 -35.09 -2.73 -22.27
CA PRO A 218 -35.75 -3.77 -23.05
C PRO A 218 -37.13 -3.32 -23.51
N LEU A 219 -37.36 -3.40 -24.82
CA LEU A 219 -38.60 -3.02 -25.48
C LEU A 219 -39.78 -3.57 -24.68
N ARG A 220 -40.80 -2.74 -24.37
CA ARG A 220 -42.10 -3.15 -23.82
C ARG A 220 -42.81 -4.27 -24.61
N ARG A 221 -42.24 -4.68 -25.75
CA ARG A 221 -42.69 -5.79 -26.59
C ARG A 221 -42.43 -7.17 -25.97
N ASP A 222 -41.54 -7.26 -24.97
CA ASP A 222 -41.24 -8.52 -24.25
C ASP A 222 -41.95 -8.64 -22.89
N LEU A 223 -42.75 -7.65 -22.51
CA LEU A 223 -43.70 -7.81 -21.40
C LEU A 223 -44.86 -8.67 -21.91
N PRO A 224 -45.15 -9.82 -21.29
CA PRO A 224 -46.33 -10.60 -21.65
C PRO A 224 -47.56 -9.69 -21.57
N ALA A 225 -48.45 -9.81 -22.55
CA ALA A 225 -49.67 -9.03 -22.58
C ALA A 225 -50.36 -9.15 -21.20
N PRO A 226 -50.81 -8.03 -20.59
CA PRO A 226 -51.58 -8.12 -19.36
C PRO A 226 -52.73 -9.09 -19.60
N PRO A 227 -53.05 -9.98 -18.63
CA PRO A 227 -54.10 -10.97 -18.82
C PRO A 227 -55.35 -10.25 -19.30
N GLU A 228 -55.92 -10.73 -20.40
CA GLU A 228 -57.21 -10.26 -20.88
C GLU A 228 -58.17 -10.39 -19.69
N ARG A 229 -58.71 -9.25 -19.24
CA ARG A 229 -59.83 -9.30 -18.31
C ARG A 229 -60.94 -9.96 -19.10
N ASP A 230 -61.23 -11.21 -18.75
CA ASP A 230 -62.48 -11.83 -19.11
C ASP A 230 -63.57 -10.88 -18.59
N ASP A 231 -64.13 -10.11 -19.51
CA ASP A 231 -65.44 -9.50 -19.36
C ASP A 231 -66.44 -10.67 -19.32
N ASP A 232 -66.44 -11.39 -18.20
CA ASP A 232 -67.45 -12.40 -17.90
C ASP A 232 -68.68 -11.65 -17.41
N ASP A 233 -69.43 -11.17 -18.40
CA ASP A 233 -70.87 -11.03 -18.32
C ASP A 233 -71.46 -12.23 -17.56
N ARG A 234 -72.22 -11.96 -16.50
CA ARG A 234 -73.61 -12.42 -16.35
C ARG A 234 -74.15 -12.13 -14.96
N ASP A 235 -75.17 -11.28 -14.96
CA ASP A 235 -76.51 -11.60 -14.45
C ASP A 235 -76.57 -12.68 -13.36
N ASP A 236 -76.87 -12.28 -12.14
CA ASP A 236 -77.76 -13.07 -11.30
C ASP A 236 -78.81 -12.17 -10.66
N ASP A 237 -80.02 -12.39 -11.14
CA ASP A 237 -81.29 -11.88 -10.64
C ASP A 237 -81.56 -12.40 -9.22
N GLY A 238 -82.11 -11.54 -8.37
CA GLY A 238 -83.07 -11.98 -7.36
C GLY A 238 -82.60 -11.99 -5.90
N ARG A 239 -82.87 -10.89 -5.20
CA ARG A 239 -83.86 -10.83 -4.10
C ARG A 239 -84.08 -9.42 -3.58
#